data_AF-M0KZF2-F1
#
_entry.id   AF-M0KZF2-F1
#
_cell.length_a   1.000
_cell.length_b   1.000
_cell.length_c   1.000
_cell.angle_alpha   90.00
_cell.angle_beta   90.00
_cell.angle_gamma   90.00
#
_symmetry.space_group_name_H-M   'P 1'
#
loop_
_entity.id
_entity.type
_entity.pdbx_description
1 polymer ?
#
loop_
_entity_poly.entity_id
_entity_poly.type
_entity_poly.pdbx_seq_one_letter_code
_entity_poly.pdbx_strand_id
1 'polypeptide(L)'
;MSATGREPTPATSPGDLAGSLREAAFVRLVSDATGEALAATGLLARALDDTPFQASVVRPFEDPDRTTETDITVAIGRTQPTADVTLTDRAAATAFETARELGTADPALALAGTIAAGDVDGTVAEAAEQAGLDQRPGVAVPGTDLADGLAHSTLFVAPFSGDADAARATLA
;
A
#
# COMPACT_ATOMS: atom_id res chain seq x y z
N MET A 1 21.91 -34.06 -14.78
CA MET A 1 22.08 -32.61 -14.91
C MET A 1 21.23 -31.96 -13.85
N SER A 2 21.85 -31.46 -12.79
CA SER A 2 21.16 -30.80 -11.69
C SER A 2 20.83 -29.36 -12.09
N ALA A 3 19.56 -28.99 -12.08
CA ALA A 3 19.18 -27.58 -12.03
C ALA A 3 19.53 -27.10 -10.62
N THR A 4 20.62 -26.35 -10.47
CA THR A 4 20.83 -25.54 -9.27
C THR A 4 19.70 -24.52 -9.23
N GLY A 5 18.68 -24.79 -8.41
CA GLY A 5 17.64 -23.83 -8.10
C GLY A 5 18.30 -22.55 -7.60
N ARG A 6 17.95 -21.42 -8.23
CA ARG A 6 18.38 -20.10 -7.76
C ARG A 6 17.91 -19.96 -6.32
N GLU A 7 18.83 -19.81 -5.38
CA GLU A 7 18.46 -19.49 -4.00
C GLU A 7 17.64 -18.20 -4.03
N PRO A 8 16.48 -18.15 -3.34
CA PRO A 8 15.71 -16.92 -3.24
C PRO A 8 16.59 -15.85 -2.62
N THR A 9 16.72 -14.71 -3.31
CA THR A 9 17.38 -13.54 -2.73
C THR A 9 16.62 -13.17 -1.46
N PRO A 10 17.29 -13.04 -0.31
CA PRO A 10 16.60 -12.69 0.93
C PRO A 10 15.84 -11.38 0.74
N ALA A 11 14.61 -11.33 1.26
CA ALA A 11 13.82 -10.11 1.23
C ALA A 11 14.59 -9.00 1.94
N THR A 12 14.69 -7.82 1.31
CA THR A 12 15.35 -6.65 1.89
C THR A 12 14.70 -6.32 3.23
N SER A 13 15.48 -6.24 4.30
CA SER A 13 14.94 -5.86 5.60
C SER A 13 14.50 -4.39 5.60
N PRO A 14 13.52 -3.98 6.43
CA PRO A 14 13.12 -2.58 6.52
C PRO A 14 14.28 -1.64 6.86
N GLY A 15 15.20 -2.07 7.71
CA GLY A 15 16.39 -1.30 8.09
C GLY A 15 17.38 -1.12 6.94
N ASP A 16 17.61 -2.16 6.14
CA ASP A 16 18.47 -2.08 4.96
C ASP A 16 17.87 -1.15 3.90
N LEU A 17 16.56 -1.25 3.66
CA LEU A 17 15.85 -0.34 2.76
C LEU A 17 15.94 1.11 3.25
N ALA A 18 15.70 1.35 4.54
CA ALA A 18 15.84 2.69 5.12
C ALA A 18 17.28 3.22 4.99
N GLY A 19 18.30 2.36 5.16
CA GLY A 19 19.70 2.70 4.91
C GLY A 19 19.91 3.19 3.48
N SER A 20 19.52 2.39 2.49
CA SER A 20 19.65 2.74 1.08
C SER A 20 18.88 3.99 0.68
N LEU A 21 17.68 4.21 1.23
CA LEU A 21 16.88 5.40 0.95
C LEU A 21 17.49 6.69 1.53
N ARG A 22 18.21 6.62 2.67
CA ARG A 22 18.93 7.78 3.23
C ARG A 22 20.12 8.21 2.38
N GLU A 23 20.75 7.28 1.69
CA GLU A 23 21.94 7.53 0.87
C GLU A 23 21.61 7.94 -0.57
N ALA A 24 20.39 7.68 -1.03
CA ALA A 24 19.94 8.02 -2.38
C ALA A 24 19.72 9.53 -2.57
N ALA A 25 20.18 10.08 -3.69
CA ALA A 25 19.87 11.46 -4.11
C ALA A 25 18.62 11.53 -4.99
N PHE A 26 18.22 10.44 -5.65
CA PHE A 26 16.95 10.29 -6.34
C PHE A 26 16.38 8.88 -6.23
N VAL A 27 15.10 8.78 -5.84
CA VAL A 27 14.39 7.51 -5.63
C VAL A 27 13.28 7.34 -6.66
N ARG A 28 13.21 6.16 -7.28
CA ARG A 28 12.10 5.78 -8.14
C ARG A 28 11.23 4.71 -7.48
N LEU A 29 9.95 5.01 -7.27
CA LEU A 29 8.93 4.10 -6.74
C LEU A 29 8.06 3.59 -7.89
N VAL A 30 8.03 2.27 -8.09
CA VAL A 30 7.27 1.62 -9.16
C VAL A 30 6.25 0.68 -8.54
N SER A 31 5.01 1.16 -8.46
CA SER A 31 3.90 0.45 -7.82
C SER A 31 3.13 -0.39 -8.83
N ASP A 32 2.69 -1.56 -8.38
CA ASP A 32 1.52 -2.23 -8.95
C ASP A 32 0.23 -1.45 -8.63
N ALA A 33 -0.84 -1.74 -9.36
CA ALA A 33 -2.15 -1.10 -9.23
C ALA A 33 -3.04 -1.76 -8.15
N THR A 34 -2.46 -2.19 -7.03
CA THR A 34 -3.16 -2.81 -5.89
C THR A 34 -3.22 -1.85 -4.70
N GLY A 35 -4.24 -2.00 -3.83
CA GLY A 35 -4.38 -1.13 -2.66
C GLY A 35 -3.20 -1.21 -1.70
N GLU A 36 -2.64 -2.40 -1.49
CA GLU A 36 -1.44 -2.59 -0.67
C GLU A 36 -0.23 -1.88 -1.27
N ALA A 37 0.03 -2.05 -2.58
CA ALA A 37 1.18 -1.43 -3.23
C ALA A 37 1.08 0.10 -3.25
N LEU A 38 -0.13 0.64 -3.44
CA LEU A 38 -0.38 2.08 -3.36
C LEU A 38 -0.17 2.64 -1.95
N ALA A 39 -0.62 1.92 -0.92
CA ALA A 39 -0.37 2.30 0.47
C ALA A 39 1.12 2.30 0.80
N ALA A 40 1.83 1.24 0.43
CA ALA A 40 3.28 1.12 0.59
C ALA A 40 4.03 2.24 -0.14
N THR A 41 3.63 2.57 -1.36
CA THR A 41 4.20 3.70 -2.13
C THR A 41 3.99 5.02 -1.42
N GLY A 42 2.78 5.28 -0.90
CA GLY A 42 2.48 6.51 -0.15
C GLY A 42 3.28 6.63 1.15
N LEU A 43 3.48 5.52 1.87
CA LEU A 43 4.32 5.48 3.07
C LEU A 43 5.77 5.83 2.77
N LEU A 44 6.38 5.19 1.76
CA LEU A 44 7.75 5.47 1.37
C LEU A 44 7.91 6.90 0.83
N ALA A 45 6.99 7.36 -0.03
CA ALA A 45 7.01 8.71 -0.58
C ALA A 45 6.97 9.80 0.51
N ARG A 46 6.18 9.59 1.57
CA ARG A 46 6.14 10.51 2.72
C ARG A 46 7.40 10.45 3.59
N ALA A 47 8.10 9.31 3.59
CA ALA A 47 9.34 9.14 4.34
C ALA A 47 10.57 9.74 3.65
N LEU A 48 10.47 10.02 2.35
CA LEU A 48 11.49 10.67 1.55
C LEU A 48 11.40 12.21 1.61
N ASP A 49 10.90 12.81 2.70
CA ASP A 49 10.53 14.24 2.82
C ASP A 49 11.47 15.22 2.07
N ASP A 50 12.80 15.09 2.26
CA ASP A 50 13.83 15.89 1.59
C ASP A 50 14.51 15.21 0.38
N THR A 51 14.25 13.93 0.15
CA THR A 51 14.83 13.14 -0.94
C THR A 51 13.93 13.18 -2.18
N PRO A 52 14.39 13.76 -3.31
CA PRO A 52 13.64 13.78 -4.55
C PRO A 52 13.21 12.38 -5.00
N PHE A 53 11.93 12.23 -5.38
CA PHE A 53 11.41 10.95 -5.85
C PHE A 53 10.46 11.07 -7.05
N GLN A 54 10.36 9.98 -7.80
CA GLN A 54 9.32 9.76 -8.80
C GLN A 54 8.52 8.52 -8.44
N ALA A 55 7.22 8.69 -8.19
CA ALA A 55 6.29 7.58 -8.02
C ALA A 55 5.49 7.33 -9.31
N SER A 56 5.33 6.06 -9.68
CA SER A 56 4.52 5.66 -10.83
C SER A 56 3.71 4.41 -10.52
N VAL A 57 2.47 4.38 -10.98
CA VAL A 57 1.61 3.19 -10.94
C VAL A 57 1.59 2.59 -12.32
N VAL A 58 2.12 1.39 -12.45
CA VAL A 58 2.20 0.71 -13.73
C VAL A 58 0.97 -0.16 -13.88
N ARG A 59 0.24 0.04 -14.98
CA ARG A 59 -0.95 -0.77 -15.25
C ARG A 59 -0.59 -2.24 -15.45
N PRO A 60 -1.54 -3.16 -15.19
CA PRO A 60 -1.35 -4.56 -15.51
C PRO A 60 -0.89 -4.72 -16.98
N PHE A 61 0.12 -5.57 -17.20
CA PHE A 61 0.71 -5.89 -18.51
C PHE A 61 1.46 -4.74 -19.22
N GLU A 62 1.61 -3.58 -18.59
CA GLU A 62 2.45 -2.49 -19.10
C GLU A 62 3.91 -2.68 -18.66
N ASP A 63 4.84 -2.30 -19.54
CA ASP A 63 6.28 -2.38 -19.27
C ASP A 63 6.66 -1.32 -18.21
N PRO A 64 7.16 -1.74 -17.03
CA PRO A 64 7.59 -0.82 -15.99
C PRO A 64 8.96 -0.18 -16.27
N ASP A 65 9.70 -0.65 -17.27
CA ASP A 65 11.03 -0.16 -17.57
C ASP A 65 10.97 1.24 -18.19
N ARG A 66 11.75 2.14 -17.59
CA ARG A 66 11.91 3.53 -18.02
C ARG A 66 13.38 3.89 -17.90
N THR A 67 13.89 4.69 -18.83
CA THR A 67 15.30 5.12 -18.90
C THR A 67 15.61 6.27 -17.93
N THR A 68 14.82 6.47 -16.88
CA THR A 68 15.11 7.52 -15.91
C THR A 68 16.34 7.10 -15.11
N GLU A 69 17.41 7.90 -15.14
CA GLU A 69 18.55 7.68 -14.25
C GLU A 69 18.13 7.98 -12.81
N THR A 70 18.39 7.02 -11.92
CA THR A 70 18.00 7.05 -10.51
C THR A 70 19.03 6.31 -9.70
N ASP A 71 19.19 6.69 -8.43
CA ASP A 71 20.16 6.01 -7.55
C ASP A 71 19.58 4.70 -7.00
N ILE A 72 18.27 4.67 -6.77
CA ILE A 72 17.55 3.46 -6.35
C ILE A 72 16.16 3.39 -6.97
N THR A 73 15.79 2.19 -7.43
CA THR A 73 14.45 1.81 -7.88
C THR A 73 13.85 0.78 -6.93
N VAL A 74 12.68 1.11 -6.36
CA VAL A 74 11.90 0.22 -5.51
C VAL A 74 10.64 -0.22 -6.27
N ALA A 75 10.57 -1.51 -6.62
CA ALA A 75 9.37 -2.13 -7.15
C ALA A 75 8.46 -2.61 -6.02
N ILE A 76 7.16 -2.30 -6.09
CA ILE A 76 6.22 -2.47 -4.98
C ILE A 76 4.98 -3.23 -5.48
N GLY A 77 4.63 -4.33 -4.81
CA GLY A 77 3.55 -5.24 -5.20
C GLY A 77 3.83 -6.04 -6.48
N ARG A 78 5.04 -5.94 -7.05
CA ARG A 78 5.42 -6.60 -8.29
C ARG A 78 6.91 -6.90 -8.34
N THR A 79 7.27 -7.94 -9.06
CA THR A 79 8.67 -8.19 -9.45
C THR A 79 9.03 -7.32 -10.65
N GLN A 80 10.20 -6.68 -10.60
CA GLN A 80 10.79 -5.98 -11.74
C GLN A 80 12.29 -6.33 -11.80
N PRO A 81 12.79 -6.94 -12.90
CA PRO A 81 14.19 -7.39 -12.97
C PRO A 81 15.23 -6.28 -12.82
N THR A 82 14.87 -5.06 -13.17
CA THR A 82 15.73 -3.86 -13.13
C THR A 82 15.63 -3.09 -11.82
N ALA A 83 14.78 -3.51 -10.88
CA ALA A 83 14.65 -2.84 -9.59
C ALA A 83 15.75 -3.27 -8.63
N ASP A 84 16.31 -2.31 -7.90
CA ASP A 84 17.31 -2.54 -6.86
C ASP A 84 16.68 -3.21 -5.63
N VAL A 85 15.43 -2.85 -5.32
CA VAL A 85 14.64 -3.44 -4.23
C VAL A 85 13.26 -3.84 -4.75
N THR A 86 12.78 -4.99 -4.30
CA THR A 86 11.43 -5.50 -4.61
C THR A 86 10.68 -5.79 -3.31
N LEU A 87 9.51 -5.17 -3.15
CA LEU A 87 8.58 -5.38 -2.03
C LEU A 87 7.33 -6.11 -2.55
N THR A 88 7.30 -7.43 -2.46
CA THR A 88 6.14 -8.23 -2.91
C THR A 88 5.34 -8.84 -1.77
N ASP A 89 5.97 -9.13 -0.64
CA ASP A 89 5.32 -9.76 0.51
C ASP A 89 5.13 -8.73 1.62
N ARG A 90 3.88 -8.56 2.08
CA ARG A 90 3.50 -7.59 3.12
C ARG A 90 4.12 -6.22 2.84
N ALA A 91 3.96 -5.72 1.62
CA ALA A 91 4.59 -4.50 1.14
C ALA A 91 4.21 -3.29 2.01
N ALA A 92 2.94 -3.20 2.44
CA ALA A 92 2.48 -2.12 3.31
C ALA A 92 3.15 -2.15 4.69
N ALA A 93 3.24 -3.33 5.32
CA ALA A 93 3.89 -3.47 6.63
C ALA A 93 5.41 -3.20 6.54
N THR A 94 6.07 -3.71 5.49
CA THR A 94 7.50 -3.47 5.27
C THR A 94 7.79 -1.98 5.03
N ALA A 95 6.96 -1.31 4.22
CA ALA A 95 7.06 0.13 3.99
C ALA A 95 6.78 0.95 5.26
N PHE A 96 5.85 0.51 6.10
CA PHE A 96 5.56 1.15 7.38
C PHE A 96 6.75 1.10 8.33
N GLU A 97 7.36 -0.07 8.51
CA GLU A 97 8.57 -0.20 9.36
C GLU A 97 9.75 0.59 8.77
N THR A 98 9.92 0.57 7.45
CA THR A 98 10.94 1.39 6.76
C THR A 98 10.72 2.88 7.02
N ALA A 99 9.47 3.36 6.89
CA ALA A 99 9.13 4.75 7.16
C ALA A 99 9.43 5.11 8.62
N ARG A 100 9.10 4.22 9.56
CA ARG A 100 9.39 4.41 11.00
C ARG A 100 10.89 4.56 11.25
N GLU A 101 11.72 3.74 10.61
CA GLU A 101 13.18 3.85 10.66
C GLU A 101 13.68 5.19 10.08
N LEU A 102 12.99 5.75 9.10
CA LEU A 102 13.26 7.08 8.53
C LEU A 102 12.70 8.23 9.38
N GLY A 103 11.97 7.94 10.46
CA GLY A 103 11.45 8.93 11.40
C GLY A 103 10.03 9.43 11.13
N THR A 104 9.30 8.82 10.18
CA THR A 104 7.89 9.13 9.92
C THR A 104 7.02 7.88 10.00
N ALA A 105 5.74 8.00 10.31
CA ALA A 105 4.83 6.87 10.33
C ALA A 105 3.39 7.32 10.12
N ASP A 106 2.70 6.69 9.18
CA ASP A 106 1.25 6.81 9.04
C ASP A 106 0.60 5.43 9.26
N PRO A 107 0.26 5.09 10.52
CA PRO A 107 -0.34 3.79 10.80
C PRO A 107 -1.74 3.64 10.18
N ALA A 108 -2.43 4.75 9.88
CA ALA A 108 -3.72 4.70 9.19
C ALA A 108 -3.55 4.21 7.74
N LEU A 109 -2.58 4.77 7.03
CA LEU A 109 -2.28 4.38 5.66
C LEU A 109 -1.73 2.95 5.59
N ALA A 110 -0.88 2.56 6.54
CA ALA A 110 -0.37 1.20 6.65
C ALA A 110 -1.50 0.20 6.87
N LEU A 111 -2.41 0.47 7.82
CA LEU A 111 -3.57 -0.39 8.11
C LEU A 111 -4.48 -0.52 6.89
N ALA A 112 -4.74 0.57 6.17
CA ALA A 112 -5.51 0.53 4.93
C ALA A 112 -4.85 -0.39 3.87
N GLY A 113 -3.52 -0.36 3.76
CA GLY A 113 -2.75 -1.23 2.88
C GLY A 113 -2.87 -2.71 3.24
N THR A 114 -2.70 -3.06 4.53
CA THR A 114 -2.82 -4.45 4.99
C THR A 114 -4.25 -4.99 4.84
N ILE A 115 -5.26 -4.16 5.10
CA ILE A 115 -6.67 -4.52 4.82
C ILE A 115 -6.88 -4.79 3.33
N ALA A 116 -6.33 -3.95 2.45
CA ALA A 116 -6.43 -4.13 1.00
C ALA A 116 -5.70 -5.39 0.50
N ALA A 117 -4.65 -5.83 1.19
CA ALA A 117 -3.98 -7.11 0.95
C ALA A 117 -4.80 -8.33 1.40
N GLY A 118 -5.82 -8.12 2.25
CA GLY A 118 -6.59 -9.19 2.86
C GLY A 118 -5.88 -9.89 4.02
N ASP A 119 -4.76 -9.33 4.49
CA ASP A 119 -3.97 -9.86 5.60
C ASP A 119 -3.54 -8.70 6.52
N VAL A 120 -4.23 -8.56 7.65
CA VAL A 120 -4.01 -7.46 8.59
C VAL A 120 -2.80 -7.78 9.47
N ASP A 121 -1.73 -7.01 9.31
CA ASP A 121 -0.53 -7.17 10.12
C ASP A 121 -0.76 -6.68 11.55
N GLY A 122 -0.39 -7.52 12.54
CA GLY A 122 -0.61 -7.25 13.95
C GLY A 122 0.15 -6.02 14.47
N THR A 123 1.38 -5.77 14.00
CA THR A 123 2.14 -4.60 14.49
C THR A 123 1.57 -3.31 13.94
N VAL A 124 1.09 -3.34 12.70
CA VAL A 124 0.40 -2.21 12.06
C VAL A 124 -0.94 -1.94 12.76
N ALA A 125 -1.71 -2.98 13.08
CA ALA A 125 -2.97 -2.85 13.82
C ALA A 125 -2.75 -2.24 15.22
N GLU A 126 -1.78 -2.75 15.98
CA GLU A 126 -1.42 -2.20 17.29
C GLU A 126 -0.98 -0.73 17.20
N ALA A 127 -0.19 -0.38 16.18
CA ALA A 127 0.24 1.01 15.96
C ALA A 127 -0.94 1.94 15.58
N ALA A 128 -1.91 1.43 14.83
CA ALA A 128 -3.13 2.16 14.49
C ALA A 128 -4.01 2.41 15.71
N GLU A 129 -4.20 1.40 16.57
CA GLU A 129 -4.91 1.54 17.84
C GLU A 129 -4.24 2.57 18.75
N GLN A 130 -2.90 2.51 18.87
CA GLN A 130 -2.12 3.51 19.63
C GLN A 130 -2.26 4.93 19.07
N ALA A 131 -2.53 5.07 17.77
CA ALA A 131 -2.83 6.34 17.11
C ALA A 131 -4.31 6.77 17.24
N GLY A 132 -5.14 6.02 17.95
CA GLY A 132 -6.55 6.31 18.20
C GLY A 132 -7.50 5.80 17.11
N LEU A 133 -7.07 4.86 16.28
CA LEU A 133 -7.93 4.20 15.28
C LEU A 133 -8.60 2.97 15.88
N ASP A 134 -9.70 3.19 16.59
CA ASP A 134 -10.49 2.11 17.15
C ASP A 134 -11.37 1.45 16.09
N GLN A 135 -11.43 0.12 16.10
CA GLN A 135 -12.41 -0.62 15.30
C GLN A 135 -13.83 -0.35 15.82
N ARG A 136 -14.73 0.07 14.93
CA ARG A 136 -16.14 0.32 15.26
C ARG A 136 -17.03 -0.63 14.47
N PRO A 137 -18.00 -1.32 15.10
CA PRO A 137 -18.95 -2.12 14.37
C PRO A 137 -19.81 -1.23 13.47
N GLY A 138 -20.01 -1.65 12.23
CA GLY A 138 -20.82 -0.90 11.27
C GLY A 138 -20.46 -1.22 9.82
N VAL A 139 -21.07 -0.47 8.92
CA VAL A 139 -20.78 -0.48 7.49
C VAL A 139 -20.22 0.88 7.07
N ALA A 140 -19.22 0.85 6.20
CA ALA A 140 -18.66 2.04 5.59
C ALA A 140 -18.86 1.97 4.07
N VAL A 141 -18.96 3.14 3.44
CA VAL A 141 -19.04 3.30 2.00
C VAL A 141 -17.93 4.25 1.54
N PRO A 142 -17.54 4.23 0.25
CA PRO A 142 -16.61 5.22 -0.32
C PRO A 142 -17.25 6.62 -0.40
N GLY A 143 -17.47 7.27 0.75
CA GLY A 143 -18.15 8.56 0.85
C GLY A 143 -18.69 8.83 2.26
N THR A 144 -19.29 10.01 2.44
CA THR A 144 -19.84 10.43 3.75
C THR A 144 -21.34 10.18 3.90
N ASP A 145 -22.07 9.93 2.81
CA ASP A 145 -23.49 9.58 2.85
C ASP A 145 -23.65 8.05 2.76
N LEU A 146 -23.95 7.43 3.90
CA LEU A 146 -24.13 5.98 3.98
C LEU A 146 -25.31 5.49 3.15
N ALA A 147 -26.42 6.23 3.12
CA ALA A 147 -27.60 5.82 2.37
C ALA A 147 -27.33 5.83 0.86
N ASP A 148 -26.66 6.89 0.39
CA ASP A 148 -26.25 7.01 -1.01
C ASP A 148 -25.28 5.91 -1.43
N GLY A 149 -24.26 5.64 -0.62
CA GLY A 149 -23.29 4.60 -0.93
C GLY A 149 -23.88 3.18 -0.90
N LEU A 150 -24.84 2.90 -0.01
CA LEU A 150 -25.52 1.61 0.04
C LEU A 150 -26.46 1.44 -1.16
N ALA A 151 -27.23 2.46 -1.53
CA ALA A 151 -28.15 2.41 -2.67
C ALA A 151 -27.42 2.18 -3.99
N HIS A 152 -26.23 2.78 -4.16
CA HIS A 152 -25.44 2.67 -5.39
C HIS A 152 -24.33 1.61 -5.32
N SER A 153 -24.35 0.76 -4.29
CA SER A 153 -23.39 -0.34 -4.16
C SER A 153 -23.62 -1.39 -5.25
N THR A 154 -22.53 -1.79 -5.92
CA THR A 154 -22.52 -2.92 -6.85
C THR A 154 -22.04 -4.22 -6.20
N LEU A 155 -21.76 -4.20 -4.88
CA LEU A 155 -21.24 -5.37 -4.15
C LEU A 155 -22.35 -6.33 -3.68
N PHE A 156 -23.60 -5.87 -3.67
CA PHE A 156 -24.76 -6.65 -3.26
C PHE A 156 -26.02 -6.15 -3.97
N VAL A 157 -27.10 -6.91 -3.86
CA VAL A 157 -28.44 -6.49 -4.31
C VAL A 157 -29.37 -6.54 -3.11
N ALA A 158 -30.09 -5.44 -2.87
CA ALA A 158 -31.02 -5.28 -1.76
C ALA A 158 -32.32 -4.58 -2.23
N PRO A 159 -33.42 -4.62 -1.46
CA PRO A 159 -34.67 -3.96 -1.84
C PRO A 159 -34.55 -2.44 -2.07
N PHE A 160 -33.54 -1.80 -1.47
CA PHE A 160 -33.26 -0.36 -1.63
C PHE A 160 -32.24 -0.04 -2.74
N SER A 161 -31.75 -1.03 -3.49
CA SER A 161 -30.75 -0.80 -4.54
C SER A 161 -31.28 0.19 -5.59
N GLY A 162 -30.50 1.22 -5.88
CA GLY A 162 -30.84 2.32 -6.79
C GLY A 162 -31.73 3.41 -6.17
N ASP A 163 -32.10 3.30 -4.88
CA ASP A 163 -32.97 4.26 -4.18
C ASP A 163 -32.38 4.66 -2.81
N ALA A 164 -31.74 5.83 -2.77
CA ALA A 164 -31.13 6.37 -1.56
C ALA A 164 -32.14 6.70 -0.45
N ASP A 165 -33.38 7.01 -0.79
CA ASP A 165 -34.43 7.28 0.21
C ASP A 165 -34.93 5.97 0.84
N ALA A 166 -35.10 4.92 0.04
CA ALA A 166 -35.38 3.57 0.56
C ALA A 166 -34.23 3.05 1.45
N ALA A 167 -32.97 3.34 1.08
CA ALA A 167 -31.81 2.97 1.88
C ALA A 167 -31.81 3.74 3.22
N ARG A 168 -32.09 5.05 3.18
CA ARG A 168 -32.22 5.88 4.39
C ARG A 168 -33.33 5.40 5.31
N ALA A 169 -34.48 4.98 4.75
CA ALA A 169 -35.56 4.39 5.52
C ALA A 169 -35.19 3.04 6.17
N THR A 170 -34.28 2.28 5.56
CA THR A 170 -33.76 1.01 6.12
C THR A 170 -32.76 1.24 7.26
N LEU A 171 -32.03 2.36 7.24
CA LEU A 171 -31.04 2.74 8.26
C LEU A 171 -31.66 3.36 9.53
N ALA A 172 -32.90 3.84 9.45
CA ALA A 172 -33.63 4.49 10.54
C ALA A 172 -34.28 3.48 11.50
#